data_AF-A0A015M3A5-F1
#
_entry.id   AF-A0A015M3A5-F1
#
_cell.length_a   1.000
_cell.length_b   1.000
_cell.length_c   1.000
_cell.angle_alpha   90.00
_cell.angle_beta   90.00
_cell.angle_gamma   90.00
#
_symmetry.space_group_name_H-M   'P 1'
#
loop_
_entity.id
_entity.type
_entity.pdbx_description
1 polymer ?
#
loop_
_entity_poly.entity_id
_entity_poly.type
_entity_poly.pdbx_seq_one_letter_code
_entity_poly.pdbx_strand_id
1 'polypeptide(L)'
;MPKNKGKNREHHQKLIKCVERYAEARQKVLSIPGISVLEDIQYAMALIHEEYKANTWPDKFKNKYNLSLAESPLKEALVAARILEEYSDLTTVLHRDLNYDWHWAVNETGEMLDKTIGYDSSYDDHLEESEVKRSESKKSSTEATAYNNWV
;
A
#
# COMPACT_ATOMS: atom_id res chain seq x y z
N MET A 1 -4.92 8.46 -20.47
CA MET A 1 -5.87 9.45 -19.90
C MET A 1 -7.08 8.70 -19.35
N PRO A 2 -7.42 8.84 -18.06
CA PRO A 2 -8.55 8.11 -17.48
C PRO A 2 -9.87 8.57 -18.14
N LYS A 3 -10.66 7.61 -18.61
CA LYS A 3 -11.83 7.83 -19.48
C LYS A 3 -13.02 8.50 -18.77
N ASN A 4 -12.97 8.72 -17.45
CA ASN A 4 -14.14 9.19 -16.69
C ASN A 4 -13.75 10.00 -15.42
N LYS A 5 -13.59 11.33 -15.56
CA LYS A 5 -13.11 12.22 -14.48
C LYS A 5 -13.97 12.15 -13.20
N GLY A 6 -15.29 11.94 -13.32
CA GLY A 6 -16.19 11.84 -12.17
C GLY A 6 -15.97 10.58 -11.33
N LYS A 7 -15.90 9.40 -11.98
CA LYS A 7 -15.63 8.11 -11.30
C LYS A 7 -14.26 8.09 -10.62
N ASN A 8 -13.28 8.72 -11.26
CA ASN A 8 -11.93 8.82 -10.73
C ASN A 8 -11.89 9.61 -9.41
N ARG A 9 -12.59 10.75 -9.34
CA ARG A 9 -12.69 11.55 -8.12
C ARG A 9 -13.39 10.79 -6.99
N GLU A 10 -14.49 10.11 -7.29
CA GLU A 10 -15.22 9.31 -6.29
C GLU A 10 -14.34 8.18 -5.74
N HIS A 11 -13.63 7.48 -6.63
CA HIS A 11 -12.74 6.38 -6.26
C HIS A 11 -11.56 6.87 -5.41
N HIS A 12 -10.93 7.98 -5.78
CA HIS A 12 -9.87 8.59 -5.00
C HIS A 12 -10.34 9.00 -3.60
N GLN A 13 -11.56 9.55 -3.46
CA GLN A 13 -12.13 9.85 -2.15
C GLN A 13 -12.39 8.59 -1.30
N LYS A 14 -12.74 7.47 -1.92
CA LYS A 14 -12.88 6.17 -1.22
C LYS A 14 -11.53 5.69 -0.71
N LEU A 15 -10.47 5.79 -1.51
CA LEU A 15 -9.10 5.45 -1.11
C LEU A 15 -8.64 6.28 0.10
N ILE A 16 -8.79 7.61 0.06
CA ILE A 16 -8.42 8.51 1.17
C ILE A 16 -9.12 8.08 2.47
N LYS A 17 -10.44 7.91 2.42
CA LYS A 17 -11.22 7.47 3.60
C LYS A 17 -10.79 6.09 4.10
N CYS A 18 -10.42 5.20 3.19
CA CYS A 18 -9.98 3.85 3.54
C CYS A 18 -8.64 3.87 4.27
N VAL A 19 -7.66 4.63 3.77
CA VAL A 19 -6.34 4.74 4.43
C VAL A 19 -6.43 5.45 5.78
N GLU A 20 -7.30 6.46 5.92
CA GLU A 20 -7.56 7.14 7.20
C GLU A 20 -8.16 6.16 8.22
N ARG A 21 -9.20 5.40 7.83
CA ARG A 21 -9.79 4.34 8.65
C ARG A 21 -8.76 3.27 9.04
N TYR A 22 -7.88 2.90 8.13
CA TYR A 22 -6.82 1.94 8.41
C TYR A 22 -5.83 2.49 9.43
N ALA A 23 -5.39 3.74 9.29
CA ALA A 23 -4.49 4.37 10.25
C ALA A 23 -5.11 4.40 11.66
N GLU A 24 -6.39 4.77 11.79
CA GLU A 24 -7.10 4.71 13.08
C GLU A 24 -7.17 3.29 13.64
N ALA A 25 -7.50 2.30 12.83
CA ALA A 25 -7.56 0.90 13.26
C ALA A 25 -6.18 0.38 13.68
N ARG A 26 -5.13 0.70 12.90
CA ARG A 26 -3.74 0.37 13.20
C ARG A 26 -3.28 1.00 14.51
N GLN A 27 -3.67 2.23 14.80
CA GLN A 27 -3.36 2.88 16.09
C GLN A 27 -4.04 2.19 17.27
N LYS A 28 -5.26 1.67 17.10
CA LYS A 28 -5.92 0.85 18.13
C LYS A 28 -5.15 -0.44 18.39
N VAL A 29 -4.69 -1.11 17.34
CA VAL A 29 -3.79 -2.27 17.49
C VAL A 29 -2.53 -1.83 18.23
N LEU A 30 -1.81 -0.80 17.76
CA LEU A 30 -0.59 -0.28 18.44
C LEU A 30 -0.76 0.02 19.94
N SER A 31 -1.96 0.42 20.36
CA SER A 31 -2.22 0.82 21.75
C SER A 31 -2.33 -0.35 22.74
N ILE A 32 -2.48 -1.59 22.27
CA ILE A 32 -2.61 -2.75 23.16
C ILE A 32 -1.20 -3.26 23.55
N PRO A 33 -0.93 -3.55 24.83
CA PRO A 33 0.40 -4.03 25.25
C PRO A 33 0.72 -5.44 24.75
N GLY A 34 2.00 -5.69 24.42
CA GLY A 34 2.53 -7.04 24.19
C GLY A 34 2.24 -7.66 22.83
N ILE A 35 1.85 -6.85 21.86
CA ILE A 35 1.51 -7.26 20.48
C ILE A 35 2.44 -6.64 19.45
N SER A 36 2.45 -7.26 18.28
CA SER A 36 3.25 -6.90 17.12
C SER A 36 2.30 -6.53 15.99
N VAL A 37 2.06 -5.23 15.81
CA VAL A 37 1.02 -4.72 14.89
C VAL A 37 1.11 -5.31 13.49
N LEU A 38 2.33 -5.49 12.98
CA LEU A 38 2.52 -6.10 11.66
C LEU A 38 2.10 -7.58 11.67
N GLU A 39 2.61 -8.36 12.62
CA GLU A 39 2.35 -9.80 12.71
C GLU A 39 0.89 -10.10 13.05
N ASP A 40 0.29 -9.33 13.96
CA ASP A 40 -1.11 -9.48 14.38
C ASP A 40 -2.08 -9.15 13.24
N ILE A 41 -1.83 -8.08 12.49
CA ILE A 41 -2.64 -7.73 11.30
C ILE A 41 -2.44 -8.77 10.19
N GLN A 42 -1.21 -9.23 9.95
CA GLN A 42 -0.94 -10.28 8.97
C GLN A 42 -1.62 -11.61 9.34
N TYR A 43 -1.61 -11.97 10.62
CA TYR A 43 -2.31 -13.15 11.11
C TYR A 43 -3.83 -13.00 10.94
N ALA A 44 -4.38 -11.83 11.25
CA ALA A 44 -5.80 -11.54 11.03
C ALA A 44 -6.18 -11.62 9.54
N MET A 45 -5.33 -11.14 8.62
CA MET A 45 -5.53 -11.31 7.18
C MET A 45 -5.56 -12.78 6.77
N ALA A 46 -4.68 -13.61 7.33
CA ALA A 46 -4.67 -15.05 7.06
C ALA A 46 -6.00 -15.72 7.50
N LEU A 47 -6.54 -15.32 8.65
CA LEU A 47 -7.83 -15.82 9.14
C LEU A 47 -9.00 -15.40 8.25
N ILE A 48 -9.04 -14.14 7.80
CA ILE A 48 -10.04 -13.66 6.82
C ILE A 48 -9.94 -14.46 5.53
N HIS A 49 -8.73 -14.78 5.06
CA HIS A 49 -8.54 -15.60 3.87
C HIS A 49 -9.05 -17.05 4.05
N GLU A 50 -8.88 -17.64 5.24
CA GLU A 50 -9.50 -18.94 5.55
C GLU A 50 -11.04 -18.88 5.51
N GLU A 51 -11.64 -17.83 6.09
CA GLU A 51 -13.08 -17.58 6.03
C GLU A 51 -13.56 -17.42 4.58
N TYR A 52 -12.84 -16.62 3.76
CA TYR A 52 -13.11 -16.45 2.34
C TYR A 52 -13.08 -17.79 1.57
N LYS A 53 -12.06 -18.63 1.78
CA LYS A 53 -11.95 -19.93 1.13
C LYS A 53 -13.12 -20.86 1.47
N ALA A 54 -13.51 -20.89 2.75
CA ALA A 54 -14.65 -21.68 3.22
C ALA A 54 -15.97 -21.18 2.62
N ASN A 55 -16.15 -19.86 2.50
CA ASN A 55 -17.33 -19.27 1.89
C ASN A 55 -17.39 -19.48 0.37
N THR A 56 -16.24 -19.46 -0.31
CA THR A 56 -16.15 -19.58 -1.77
C THR A 56 -16.26 -21.04 -2.23
N TRP A 57 -15.67 -21.99 -1.49
CA TRP A 57 -15.67 -23.41 -1.83
C TRP A 57 -16.06 -24.27 -0.62
N PRO A 58 -17.33 -24.24 -0.20
CA PRO A 58 -17.80 -24.94 1.01
C PRO A 58 -17.65 -26.47 0.92
N ASP A 59 -17.66 -27.03 -0.29
CA ASP A 59 -17.45 -28.47 -0.51
C ASP A 59 -16.00 -28.92 -0.24
N LYS A 60 -15.05 -27.98 -0.29
CA LYS A 60 -13.60 -28.24 -0.17
C LYS A 60 -13.02 -27.75 1.16
N PHE A 61 -13.54 -26.64 1.68
CA PHE A 61 -13.04 -26.01 2.90
C PHE A 61 -14.17 -25.81 3.89
N LYS A 62 -13.91 -26.15 5.16
CA LYS A 62 -14.82 -25.86 6.27
C LYS A 62 -14.36 -24.61 6.98
N ASN A 63 -15.32 -23.79 7.41
CA ASN A 63 -15.01 -22.67 8.27
C ASN A 63 -14.51 -23.21 9.63
N LYS A 64 -13.29 -22.85 10.01
CA LYS A 64 -12.62 -23.34 11.23
C LYS A 64 -12.85 -22.40 12.42
N TYR A 65 -13.10 -21.13 12.17
CA TYR A 65 -13.10 -20.09 13.19
C TYR A 65 -14.32 -19.20 13.02
N ASN A 66 -15.07 -18.97 14.09
CA ASN A 66 -16.08 -17.92 14.09
C ASN A 66 -15.43 -16.58 14.46
N LEU A 67 -14.99 -15.82 13.46
CA LEU A 67 -14.28 -14.55 13.66
C LEU A 67 -15.16 -13.47 14.34
N SER A 68 -16.48 -13.63 14.34
CA SER A 68 -17.38 -12.70 15.05
C SER A 68 -17.24 -12.77 16.58
N LEU A 69 -16.64 -13.84 17.10
CA LEU A 69 -16.42 -14.06 18.53
C LEU A 69 -15.01 -13.67 18.98
N ALA A 70 -14.19 -13.08 18.10
CA ALA A 70 -12.85 -12.66 18.46
C ALA A 70 -12.87 -11.58 19.55
N GLU A 71 -12.00 -11.76 20.54
CA GLU A 71 -11.73 -10.79 21.61
C GLU A 71 -10.44 -10.01 21.31
N SER A 72 -10.19 -8.95 22.09
CA SER A 72 -8.96 -8.17 21.99
C SER A 72 -7.74 -9.04 22.38
N PRO A 73 -6.61 -8.98 21.65
CA PRO A 73 -6.26 -8.03 20.58
C PRO A 73 -6.71 -8.43 19.16
N LEU A 74 -7.13 -9.69 18.97
CA LEU A 74 -7.45 -10.21 17.64
C LEU A 74 -8.60 -9.45 16.98
N LYS A 75 -9.58 -9.00 17.76
CA LYS A 75 -10.70 -8.20 17.28
C LYS A 75 -10.24 -6.92 16.57
N GLU A 76 -9.33 -6.16 17.18
CA GLU A 76 -8.79 -4.92 16.60
C GLU A 76 -7.94 -5.22 15.35
N ALA A 77 -7.14 -6.29 15.39
CA ALA A 77 -6.35 -6.73 14.24
C ALA A 77 -7.24 -7.14 13.05
N LEU A 78 -8.36 -7.85 13.30
CA LEU A 78 -9.35 -8.21 12.28
C LEU A 78 -10.01 -6.98 11.65
N VAL A 79 -10.29 -5.93 12.44
CA VAL A 79 -10.80 -4.66 11.89
C VAL A 79 -9.78 -4.03 10.96
N ALA A 80 -8.52 -3.92 11.38
CA ALA A 80 -7.45 -3.36 10.55
C ALA A 80 -7.22 -4.18 9.26
N ALA A 81 -7.21 -5.51 9.38
CA ALA A 81 -7.04 -6.43 8.26
C ALA A 81 -8.17 -6.34 7.21
N ARG A 82 -9.43 -6.22 7.64
CA ARG A 82 -10.57 -6.00 6.72
C ARG A 82 -10.48 -4.67 5.98
N ILE A 83 -9.95 -3.63 6.62
CA ILE A 83 -9.75 -2.34 5.95
C ILE A 83 -8.60 -2.45 4.93
N LEU A 84 -7.55 -3.23 5.21
CA LEU A 84 -6.50 -3.51 4.21
C LEU A 84 -7.03 -4.31 3.02
N GLU A 85 -7.94 -5.25 3.23
CA GLU A 85 -8.64 -5.96 2.15
C GLU A 85 -9.45 -4.98 1.29
N GLU A 86 -10.25 -4.10 1.92
CA GLU A 86 -11.00 -3.02 1.22
C GLU A 86 -10.06 -2.10 0.43
N TYR A 87 -8.92 -1.73 1.00
CA TYR A 87 -7.89 -0.95 0.32
C TYR A 87 -7.33 -1.68 -0.91
N SER A 88 -7.02 -2.98 -0.79
CA SER A 88 -6.53 -3.81 -1.90
C SER A 88 -7.56 -3.92 -3.04
N ASP A 89 -8.84 -4.06 -2.69
CA ASP A 89 -9.94 -4.07 -3.66
C ASP A 89 -10.06 -2.72 -4.38
N LEU A 90 -9.93 -1.60 -3.64
CA LEU A 90 -9.92 -0.28 -4.23
C LEU A 90 -8.73 -0.09 -5.19
N THR A 91 -7.51 -0.49 -4.81
CA THR A 91 -6.35 -0.46 -5.70
C THR A 91 -6.58 -1.31 -6.96
N THR A 92 -7.27 -2.44 -6.83
CA THR A 92 -7.61 -3.31 -7.97
C THR A 92 -8.59 -2.63 -8.94
N VAL A 93 -9.54 -1.84 -8.44
CA VAL A 93 -10.50 -1.07 -9.26
C VAL A 93 -9.79 -0.02 -10.12
N LEU A 94 -8.71 0.62 -9.63
CA LEU A 94 -7.91 1.53 -10.46
C LEU A 94 -7.43 0.86 -11.74
N HIS A 95 -6.86 -0.34 -11.61
CA HIS A 95 -6.35 -1.08 -12.75
C HIS A 95 -7.46 -1.65 -13.63
N ARG A 96 -8.41 -2.39 -13.04
CA ARG A 96 -9.42 -3.15 -13.80
C ARG A 96 -10.51 -2.27 -14.42
N ASP A 97 -11.03 -1.32 -13.66
CA ASP A 97 -12.24 -0.59 -14.05
C ASP A 97 -11.93 0.82 -14.57
N LEU A 98 -10.88 1.44 -14.03
CA LEU A 98 -10.45 2.79 -14.42
C LEU A 98 -9.26 2.78 -15.41
N ASN A 99 -8.73 1.59 -15.73
CA ASN A 99 -7.71 1.36 -16.75
C ASN A 99 -6.40 2.13 -16.48
N TYR A 100 -6.01 2.20 -15.21
CA TYR A 100 -4.68 2.65 -14.81
C TYR A 100 -3.65 1.53 -15.01
N ASP A 101 -2.40 1.94 -15.22
CA ASP A 101 -1.27 1.02 -15.15
C ASP A 101 -1.21 0.41 -13.73
N TRP A 102 -0.93 -0.90 -13.65
CA TRP A 102 -0.94 -1.61 -12.38
C TRP A 102 0.18 -1.13 -11.44
N HIS A 103 1.39 -0.90 -11.98
CA HIS A 103 2.51 -0.42 -11.17
C HIS A 103 2.25 0.99 -10.65
N TRP A 104 1.69 1.86 -11.51
CA TRP A 104 1.25 3.19 -11.11
C TRP A 104 0.19 3.14 -10.01
N ALA A 105 -0.84 2.29 -10.17
CA ALA A 105 -1.92 2.18 -9.18
C ALA A 105 -1.39 1.73 -7.82
N VAL A 106 -0.55 0.70 -7.79
CA VAL A 106 0.06 0.20 -6.54
C VAL A 106 0.95 1.25 -5.89
N ASN A 107 1.80 1.93 -6.68
CA ASN A 107 2.70 2.97 -6.15
C ASN A 107 1.91 4.14 -5.56
N GLU A 108 0.96 4.69 -6.31
CA GLU A 108 0.15 5.84 -5.89
C GLU A 108 -0.63 5.54 -4.60
N THR A 109 -1.30 4.38 -4.54
CA THR A 109 -2.04 4.01 -3.34
C THR A 109 -1.09 3.70 -2.17
N GLY A 110 0.07 3.09 -2.45
CA GLY A 110 1.08 2.77 -1.46
C GLY A 110 1.66 4.02 -0.79
N GLU A 111 2.03 5.02 -1.57
CA GLU A 111 2.46 6.32 -1.05
C GLU A 111 1.39 6.99 -0.20
N MET A 112 0.12 6.91 -0.62
CA MET A 112 -0.99 7.45 0.15
C MET A 112 -1.12 6.75 1.51
N LEU A 113 -0.99 5.42 1.54
CA LEU A 113 -1.01 4.63 2.76
C LEU A 113 0.16 4.99 3.69
N ASP A 114 1.39 5.02 3.16
CA ASP A 114 2.62 5.33 3.89
C ASP A 114 2.55 6.71 4.55
N LYS A 115 2.18 7.74 3.78
CA LYS A 115 1.97 9.10 4.27
C LYS A 115 0.94 9.14 5.40
N THR A 116 -0.15 8.38 5.27
CA THR A 116 -1.25 8.37 6.26
C THR A 116 -0.86 7.68 7.56
N ILE A 117 -0.05 6.62 7.51
CA ILE A 117 0.41 5.91 8.73
C ILE A 117 1.68 6.53 9.35
N GLY A 118 2.22 7.60 8.75
CA GLY A 118 3.42 8.29 9.22
C GLY A 118 4.71 7.55 8.90
N TYR A 119 4.72 6.72 7.85
CA TYR A 119 5.96 6.17 7.30
C TYR A 119 6.55 7.24 6.38
N ASP A 120 7.67 7.84 6.78
CA ASP A 120 8.34 8.85 5.97
C ASP A 120 8.95 8.17 4.74
N SER A 121 8.42 8.46 3.55
CA SER A 121 8.92 7.92 2.28
C SER A 121 10.18 8.67 1.81
N SER A 122 11.12 8.93 2.70
CA SER A 122 12.39 9.60 2.37
C SER A 122 13.31 8.78 1.45
N TYR A 123 12.86 7.59 1.01
CA TYR A 123 13.51 6.83 -0.06
C TYR A 123 13.51 7.55 -1.42
N ASP A 124 12.73 8.62 -1.60
CA ASP A 124 12.74 9.44 -2.82
C ASP A 124 13.93 10.43 -2.87
N ASP A 125 14.46 10.85 -1.71
CA ASP A 125 15.50 11.90 -1.64
C ASP A 125 16.92 11.38 -1.98
N HIS A 126 17.08 10.06 -2.18
CA HIS A 126 18.38 9.44 -2.49
C HIS A 126 18.54 8.99 -3.94
N LEU A 127 17.47 9.02 -4.75
CA LEU A 127 17.57 8.68 -6.17
C LEU A 127 17.98 9.89 -7.02
N GLU A 128 17.44 11.09 -6.74
CA GLU A 128 17.82 12.31 -7.48
C GLU A 128 19.30 12.67 -7.29
N GLU A 129 19.85 12.50 -6.09
CA GLU A 129 21.26 12.86 -5.83
C GLU A 129 22.24 11.98 -6.62
N SER A 130 21.88 10.72 -6.89
CA SER A 130 22.71 9.78 -7.65
C SER A 130 22.68 10.04 -9.16
N GLU A 131 21.53 10.50 -9.70
CA GLU A 131 21.40 10.86 -11.11
C GLU A 131 22.02 12.22 -11.42
N VAL A 132 21.91 13.20 -10.50
CA VAL A 132 22.58 14.50 -10.60
C VAL A 132 24.10 14.31 -10.61
N LYS A 133 24.67 13.55 -9.66
CA LYS A 133 26.12 13.27 -9.61
C LYS A 133 26.62 12.52 -10.86
N ARG A 134 25.81 11.63 -11.44
CA ARG A 134 26.14 10.91 -12.68
C ARG A 134 26.06 11.81 -13.92
N SER A 135 25.17 12.79 -13.94
CA SER A 135 25.05 13.77 -15.02
C SER A 135 26.17 14.83 -15.00
N GLU A 136 26.59 15.26 -13.81
CA GLU A 136 27.71 16.19 -13.61
C GLU A 136 29.06 15.53 -13.92
N SER A 137 29.25 14.27 -13.52
CA SER A 137 30.42 13.46 -13.90
C SER A 137 30.55 13.30 -15.41
N LYS A 138 29.44 13.07 -16.12
CA LYS A 138 29.44 12.98 -17.59
C LYS A 138 29.73 14.32 -18.26
N LYS A 139 29.18 15.45 -17.76
CA LYS A 139 29.52 16.79 -18.27
C LYS A 139 31.00 17.12 -18.09
N SER A 140 31.54 16.91 -16.90
CA SER A 140 32.97 17.12 -16.59
C SER A 140 33.89 16.26 -17.47
N SER A 141 33.55 14.99 -17.69
CA SER A 141 34.32 14.10 -18.57
C SER A 141 34.28 14.53 -20.04
N THR A 142 33.16 15.07 -20.52
CA THR A 142 33.00 15.48 -21.93
C THR A 142 33.71 16.81 -22.19
N GLU A 143 33.69 17.74 -21.24
CA GLU A 143 34.44 19.01 -21.29
C GLU A 143 35.95 18.79 -21.21
N ALA A 144 36.42 17.87 -20.35
CA ALA A 144 37.84 17.50 -20.25
C ALA A 144 38.37 16.84 -21.53
N THR A 145 37.52 16.08 -22.24
CA THR A 145 37.90 15.46 -23.53
C THR A 145 37.92 16.48 -24.66
N ALA A 146 37.03 17.49 -24.64
CA ALA A 146 37.03 18.56 -25.63
C ALA A 146 38.25 19.49 -25.52
N TYR A 147 38.76 19.72 -24.29
CA TYR A 147 39.93 20.58 -24.06
C TYR A 147 41.26 19.92 -24.49
N ASN A 148 41.35 18.59 -24.41
CA ASN A 148 42.57 17.84 -24.79
C ASN A 148 42.71 17.59 -26.30
N ASN A 149 41.71 17.93 -27.12
CA ASN A 149 41.77 17.81 -28.58
C ASN A 149 42.12 19.12 -29.31
N TRP A 150 42.50 20.17 -28.56
CA TRP A 150 42.92 21.48 -29.09
C TRP A 150 44.28 21.95 -28.54
N VAL A 151 45.15 21.02 -28.13
CA VAL A 151 46.58 21.28 -27.83
C VAL A 151 47.46 20.41 -28.71
#